data_AF-A0A1H1EYG8-F1
#
_entry.id   AF-A0A1H1EYG8-F1
#
_cell.length_a   1.000
_cell.length_b   1.000
_cell.length_c   1.000
_cell.angle_alpha   90.00
_cell.angle_beta   90.00
_cell.angle_gamma   90.00
#
_symmetry.space_group_name_H-M   'P 1'
#
loop_
_entity.id
_entity.type
_entity.pdbx_description
1 polymer ?
#
loop_
_entity_poly.entity_id
_entity_poly.type
_entity_poly.pdbx_seq_one_letter_code
_entity_poly.pdbx_strand_id
1 'polypeptide(L)'
;MDRPTFEWSTDTERAAWLAPAMGELTDPRVLSVIPSGFESYARLPHPVLSPEGRTVRWSEVAAWSGIELHDRASFPEIALPRDLPEEPMPWNGEGPAEGTLPRGDAAVLAEILRESTTDPQDCWFCLWDGHGWDDIAAYHITDDGSVLPGARPPDPVPAWVRSGPRVRLPERDHLLYTGPVEAVSAFVPEHGQTANLWWPADRSWCVATEIDLGETYLAGSRFLVERVLADRRLEAFPTDPQDEIPLRTLPEWLVAEVDNAVIELLGRGEARITTPCGSVHARLEPAGESGRGRFFVSCEDASGSPASGEQTLDISDEEELRARLRAGLSAGLVELVR
;
A
#
# COMPACT_ATOMS: atom_id res chain seq x y z
N MET A 1 13.56 12.30 22.13
CA MET A 1 13.16 10.99 22.70
C MET A 1 14.21 10.00 22.27
N ASP A 2 14.71 9.18 23.19
CA ASP A 2 15.65 8.10 22.84
C ASP A 2 14.95 7.12 21.89
N ARG A 3 15.70 6.66 20.88
CA ARG A 3 15.21 5.70 19.88
C ARG A 3 14.90 4.38 20.60
N PRO A 4 13.70 3.77 20.42
CA PRO A 4 13.41 2.49 21.01
C PRO A 4 14.44 1.46 20.54
N THR A 5 15.07 0.76 21.48
CA THR A 5 16.11 -0.24 21.20
C THR A 5 15.45 -1.54 20.75
N PHE A 6 15.93 -2.10 19.64
CA PHE A 6 15.51 -3.40 19.13
C PHE A 6 16.73 -4.32 18.96
N GLU A 7 16.49 -5.62 18.86
CA GLU A 7 17.50 -6.64 18.61
C GLU A 7 17.09 -7.52 17.43
N TRP A 8 17.98 -7.66 16.46
CA TRP A 8 17.79 -8.62 15.37
C TRP A 8 17.76 -10.05 15.90
N SER A 9 16.94 -10.91 15.28
CA SER A 9 16.78 -12.29 15.71
C SER A 9 16.83 -13.28 14.55
N THR A 10 17.38 -14.45 14.81
CA THR A 10 17.30 -15.62 13.92
C THR A 10 16.24 -16.63 14.36
N ASP A 11 15.49 -16.36 15.44
CA ASP A 11 14.47 -17.25 16.01
C ASP A 11 13.17 -17.21 15.19
N THR A 12 13.22 -17.74 13.96
CA THR A 12 12.07 -17.75 13.05
C THR A 12 10.91 -18.63 13.55
N GLU A 13 11.14 -19.50 14.54
CA GLU A 13 10.07 -20.32 15.14
C GLU A 13 8.99 -19.45 15.83
N ARG A 14 9.35 -18.25 16.27
CA ARG A 14 8.43 -17.27 16.86
C ARG A 14 7.34 -16.80 15.90
N ALA A 15 7.62 -16.91 14.60
CA ALA A 15 6.75 -16.54 13.50
C ALA A 15 6.06 -17.76 12.83
N ALA A 16 6.38 -19.00 13.24
CA ALA A 16 5.93 -20.22 12.55
C ALA A 16 4.39 -20.43 12.55
N TRP A 17 3.68 -19.68 13.39
CA TRP A 17 2.21 -19.72 13.48
C TRP A 17 1.51 -18.85 12.43
N LEU A 18 2.22 -17.94 11.77
CA LEU A 18 1.64 -16.98 10.83
C LEU A 18 1.21 -17.63 9.53
N ALA A 19 2.13 -18.30 8.83
CA ALA A 19 1.86 -18.87 7.52
C ALA A 19 0.65 -19.83 7.50
N PRO A 20 0.45 -20.73 8.48
CA PRO A 20 -0.75 -21.58 8.53
C PRO A 20 -2.06 -20.84 8.82
N ALA A 21 -2.00 -19.62 9.37
CA ALA A 21 -3.16 -18.82 9.73
C ALA A 21 -3.54 -17.77 8.66
N MET A 22 -2.71 -17.59 7.63
CA MET A 22 -2.91 -16.64 6.54
C MET A 22 -3.42 -17.33 5.27
N GLY A 23 -4.15 -16.58 4.45
CA GLY A 23 -4.56 -16.98 3.11
C GLY A 23 -3.43 -16.89 2.09
N GLU A 24 -3.66 -17.39 0.88
CA GLU A 24 -2.73 -17.20 -0.24
C GLU A 24 -2.77 -15.74 -0.72
N LEU A 25 -1.63 -15.19 -1.16
CA LEU A 25 -1.57 -13.80 -1.64
C LEU A 25 -2.39 -13.60 -2.93
N THR A 26 -2.55 -14.64 -3.74
CA THR A 26 -3.38 -14.64 -4.95
C THR A 26 -4.88 -14.53 -4.66
N ASP A 27 -5.28 -14.66 -3.40
CA ASP A 27 -6.64 -14.49 -2.92
C ASP A 27 -6.70 -13.16 -2.15
N PRO A 28 -7.20 -12.08 -2.77
CA PRO A 28 -7.04 -10.71 -2.26
C PRO A 28 -8.03 -10.41 -1.11
N ARG A 29 -8.12 -11.31 -0.14
CA ARG A 29 -8.88 -11.13 1.10
C ARG A 29 -7.99 -10.61 2.21
N VAL A 30 -8.58 -9.98 3.21
CA VAL A 30 -7.85 -9.47 4.40
C VAL A 30 -6.95 -10.54 5.02
N LEU A 31 -7.36 -11.81 4.99
CA LEU A 31 -6.54 -12.94 5.46
C LEU A 31 -5.23 -13.19 4.70
N SER A 32 -5.05 -12.67 3.48
CA SER A 32 -3.75 -12.75 2.81
C SER A 32 -2.72 -11.79 3.41
N VAL A 33 -3.18 -10.79 4.18
CA VAL A 33 -2.33 -9.77 4.82
C VAL A 33 -2.14 -10.03 6.31
N ILE A 34 -3.20 -10.42 7.02
CA ILE A 34 -3.19 -10.60 8.48
C ILE A 34 -3.70 -11.99 8.89
N PRO A 35 -3.10 -12.68 9.87
CA PRO A 35 -3.52 -14.02 10.26
C PRO A 35 -4.93 -14.07 10.84
N SER A 36 -5.61 -15.19 10.58
CA SER A 36 -6.88 -15.58 11.20
C SER A 36 -6.72 -15.95 12.68
N GLY A 37 -7.85 -16.17 13.37
CA GLY A 37 -7.89 -16.71 14.74
C GLY A 37 -8.11 -15.66 15.85
N PHE A 38 -8.19 -14.39 15.50
CA PHE A 38 -8.54 -13.30 16.42
C PHE A 38 -10.06 -13.04 16.45
N GLU A 39 -10.53 -12.41 17.52
CA GLU A 39 -11.95 -12.16 17.75
C GLU A 39 -12.50 -11.04 16.84
N SER A 40 -11.69 -10.04 16.53
CA SER A 40 -12.09 -8.85 15.78
C SER A 40 -10.91 -8.25 15.01
N TYR A 41 -11.23 -7.50 13.95
CA TYR A 41 -10.27 -6.91 13.03
C TYR A 41 -10.66 -5.46 12.69
N ALA A 42 -9.65 -4.65 12.42
CA ALA A 42 -9.81 -3.30 11.88
C ALA A 42 -8.80 -3.05 10.77
N ARG A 43 -9.14 -2.14 9.87
CA ARG A 43 -8.23 -1.54 8.91
C ARG A 43 -8.00 -0.07 9.24
N LEU A 44 -6.78 0.40 8.99
CA LEU A 44 -6.30 1.74 9.27
C LEU A 44 -5.75 2.30 7.96
N PRO A 45 -6.55 3.05 7.20
CA PRO A 45 -6.09 3.69 5.98
C PRO A 45 -4.96 4.68 6.28
N HIS A 46 -3.88 4.62 5.51
CA HIS A 46 -2.77 5.54 5.72
C HIS A 46 -3.18 6.94 5.26
N PRO A 47 -2.91 7.98 6.07
CA PRO A 47 -3.16 9.35 5.64
C PRO A 47 -2.26 9.76 4.48
N VAL A 48 -2.69 10.80 3.77
CA VAL A 48 -1.87 11.54 2.79
C VAL A 48 -1.32 12.82 3.42
N LEU A 49 -0.44 13.52 2.70
CA LEU A 49 0.18 14.76 3.19
C LEU A 49 -0.32 15.97 2.43
N SER A 50 -0.59 17.06 3.14
CA SER A 50 -0.77 18.38 2.53
C SER A 50 0.51 18.88 1.88
N PRO A 51 0.45 19.87 0.98
CA PRO A 51 1.65 20.53 0.45
C PRO A 51 2.59 21.07 1.55
N GLU A 52 2.05 21.42 2.72
CA GLU A 52 2.80 21.87 3.90
C GLU A 52 3.26 20.72 4.82
N GLY A 53 3.04 19.46 4.44
CA GLY A 53 3.43 18.27 5.19
C GLY A 53 2.50 17.93 6.37
N ARG A 54 1.28 18.48 6.40
CA ARG A 54 0.28 18.11 7.42
C ARG A 54 -0.36 16.77 7.05
N THR A 55 -0.60 15.91 8.04
CA THR A 55 -1.45 14.73 7.87
C THR A 55 -2.87 15.11 7.45
N VAL A 56 -3.36 14.50 6.37
CA VAL A 56 -4.71 14.64 5.84
C VAL A 56 -5.37 13.25 5.86
N ARG A 57 -6.48 13.12 6.58
CA ARG A 57 -7.24 11.87 6.70
C ARG A 57 -8.11 11.62 5.46
N TRP A 58 -8.49 10.37 5.23
CA TRP A 58 -9.39 10.00 4.13
C TRP A 58 -10.76 10.66 4.29
N SER A 59 -11.22 10.91 5.52
CA SER A 59 -12.42 11.71 5.77
C SER A 59 -12.32 13.16 5.28
N GLU A 60 -11.13 13.77 5.31
CA GLU A 60 -10.92 15.10 4.72
C GLU A 60 -10.92 15.03 3.19
N VAL A 61 -10.31 14.00 2.61
CA VAL A 61 -10.31 13.76 1.15
C VAL A 61 -11.72 13.51 0.63
N ALA A 62 -12.48 12.65 1.29
CA ALA A 62 -13.87 12.33 0.99
C ALA A 62 -14.78 13.56 1.11
N ALA A 63 -14.59 14.37 2.16
CA ALA A 63 -15.33 15.62 2.32
C ALA A 63 -15.03 16.62 1.18
N TRP A 64 -13.76 16.71 0.74
CA TRP A 64 -13.38 17.55 -0.39
C TRP A 64 -13.98 17.04 -1.72
N SER A 65 -13.93 15.74 -1.99
CA SER A 65 -14.46 15.16 -3.22
C SER A 65 -15.99 15.07 -3.26
N GLY A 66 -16.66 15.28 -2.12
CA GLY A 66 -18.11 15.10 -1.98
C GLY A 66 -18.56 13.63 -2.03
N ILE A 67 -17.63 12.69 -1.82
CA ILE A 67 -17.88 11.25 -1.83
C ILE A 67 -18.05 10.76 -0.39
N GLU A 68 -19.03 9.90 -0.15
CA GLU A 68 -19.25 9.32 1.18
C GLU A 68 -18.12 8.34 1.50
N LEU A 69 -17.44 8.57 2.63
CA LEU A 69 -16.46 7.62 3.15
C LEU A 69 -17.17 6.47 3.89
N HIS A 70 -16.90 5.24 3.48
CA HIS A 70 -17.37 4.04 4.15
C HIS A 70 -16.20 3.10 4.50
N ASP A 71 -16.49 2.07 5.29
CA ASP A 71 -15.51 1.14 5.85
C ASP A 71 -14.63 0.43 4.80
N ARG A 72 -15.21 0.10 3.65
CA ARG A 72 -14.56 -0.56 2.52
C ARG A 72 -14.10 0.37 1.40
N ALA A 73 -14.10 1.68 1.60
CA ALA A 73 -13.70 2.62 0.55
C ALA A 73 -12.22 2.39 0.18
N SER A 74 -11.86 2.65 -1.07
CA SER A 74 -10.45 2.72 -1.48
C SER A 74 -10.01 4.18 -1.67
N PHE A 75 -8.69 4.45 -1.67
CA PHE A 75 -8.23 5.83 -1.86
C PHE A 75 -8.63 6.40 -3.22
N PRO A 76 -8.48 5.69 -4.36
CA PRO A 76 -8.90 6.21 -5.66
C PRO A 76 -10.39 6.52 -5.75
N GLU A 77 -11.22 5.73 -5.06
CA GLU A 77 -12.65 5.95 -4.98
C GLU A 77 -13.01 7.31 -4.39
N ILE A 78 -12.33 7.72 -3.31
CA ILE A 78 -12.60 9.01 -2.66
C ILE A 78 -11.76 10.17 -3.23
N ALA A 79 -10.67 9.88 -3.95
CA ALA A 79 -9.73 10.89 -4.46
C ALA A 79 -10.00 11.31 -5.92
N LEU A 80 -10.82 10.58 -6.68
CA LEU A 80 -11.16 10.86 -8.08
C LEU A 80 -12.62 11.35 -8.24
N PRO A 81 -12.93 12.60 -7.87
CA PRO A 81 -14.27 13.14 -8.05
C PRO A 81 -14.63 13.27 -9.53
N ARG A 82 -15.93 13.25 -9.83
CA ARG A 82 -16.43 13.48 -11.19
C ARG A 82 -16.21 14.92 -11.65
N ASP A 83 -16.52 15.86 -10.76
CA ASP A 83 -16.39 17.30 -10.98
C ASP A 83 -15.35 17.86 -10.02
N LEU A 84 -14.46 18.74 -10.51
CA LEU A 84 -13.43 19.33 -9.65
C LEU A 84 -14.08 20.30 -8.64
N PRO A 85 -13.86 20.12 -7.33
CA PRO A 85 -14.31 21.07 -6.32
C PRO A 85 -13.72 22.47 -6.53
N GLU A 86 -14.41 23.52 -6.09
CA GLU A 86 -13.87 24.90 -6.14
C GLU A 86 -12.69 25.07 -5.17
N GLU A 87 -12.77 24.40 -4.02
CA GLU A 87 -11.69 24.34 -3.05
C GLU A 87 -10.48 23.57 -3.59
N PRO A 88 -9.25 24.05 -3.34
CA PRO A 88 -8.06 23.34 -3.76
C PRO A 88 -7.96 21.96 -3.07
N MET A 89 -7.36 21.01 -3.78
CA MET A 89 -7.02 19.69 -3.25
C MET A 89 -6.29 19.81 -1.90
N PRO A 90 -6.74 19.13 -0.83
CA PRO A 90 -6.16 19.29 0.50
C PRO A 90 -4.83 18.55 0.70
N TRP A 91 -4.43 17.68 -0.24
CA TRP A 91 -3.17 16.94 -0.23
C TRP A 91 -2.24 17.36 -1.38
N ASN A 92 -1.01 16.88 -1.37
CA ASN A 92 0.06 17.22 -2.31
C ASN A 92 -0.04 16.52 -3.69
N GLY A 93 -1.11 15.76 -3.94
CA GLY A 93 -1.28 14.95 -5.15
C GLY A 93 -0.82 13.49 -5.00
N GLU A 94 0.06 13.19 -4.05
CA GLU A 94 0.57 11.84 -3.81
C GLU A 94 -0.42 11.02 -2.99
N GLY A 95 -0.49 9.72 -3.29
CA GLY A 95 -1.33 8.77 -2.60
C GLY A 95 -0.81 8.40 -1.20
N PRO A 96 -1.56 7.56 -0.47
CA PRO A 96 -1.11 7.05 0.81
C PRO A 96 0.20 6.27 0.68
N ALA A 97 1.11 6.46 1.63
CA ALA A 97 2.37 5.71 1.64
C ALA A 97 2.11 4.20 1.68
N GLU A 98 2.62 3.45 0.72
CA GLU A 98 2.46 2.00 0.65
C GLU A 98 3.52 1.25 1.47
N GLY A 99 3.15 0.12 2.08
CA GLY A 99 4.13 -0.79 2.70
C GLY A 99 4.79 -0.29 3.98
N THR A 100 4.39 0.87 4.48
CA THR A 100 4.89 1.44 5.71
C THR A 100 3.77 2.20 6.44
N LEU A 101 3.52 1.82 7.69
CA LEU A 101 2.58 2.54 8.54
C LEU A 101 3.18 3.92 8.87
N PRO A 102 2.47 5.04 8.64
CA PRO A 102 3.00 6.36 8.97
C PRO A 102 3.34 6.48 10.46
N ARG A 103 4.50 7.06 10.77
CA ARG A 103 5.07 7.04 12.14
C ARG A 103 4.18 7.63 13.22
N GLY A 104 3.41 8.68 12.88
CA GLY A 104 2.45 9.27 13.80
C GLY A 104 1.41 8.23 14.24
N ASP A 105 0.88 7.48 13.28
CA ASP A 105 -0.11 6.43 13.51
C ASP A 105 0.52 5.21 14.18
N ALA A 106 1.73 4.83 13.79
CA ALA A 106 2.49 3.75 14.45
C ALA A 106 2.72 4.03 15.94
N ALA A 107 3.04 5.28 16.30
CA ALA A 107 3.25 5.67 17.69
C ALA A 107 1.95 5.63 18.50
N VAL A 108 0.84 6.13 17.95
CA VAL A 108 -0.47 6.06 18.61
C VAL A 108 -0.95 4.61 18.74
N LEU A 109 -0.78 3.81 17.69
CA LEU A 109 -1.17 2.40 17.72
C LEU A 109 -0.33 1.62 18.74
N ALA A 110 0.99 1.85 18.79
CA ALA A 110 1.86 1.24 19.81
C ALA A 110 1.43 1.61 21.23
N GLU A 111 1.04 2.87 21.49
CA GLU A 111 0.51 3.32 22.79
C GLU A 111 -0.73 2.51 23.22
N ILE A 112 -1.68 2.29 22.32
CA ILE A 112 -2.91 1.53 22.60
C ILE A 112 -2.60 0.03 22.79
N LEU A 113 -1.78 -0.54 21.91
CA LEU A 113 -1.43 -1.97 21.92
C LEU A 113 -0.61 -2.38 23.13
N ARG A 114 0.20 -1.46 23.67
CA ARG A 114 0.98 -1.64 24.90
C ARG A 114 0.12 -2.13 26.08
N GLU A 115 -1.12 -1.65 26.16
CA GLU A 115 -2.05 -1.97 27.25
C GLU A 115 -2.81 -3.29 27.03
N SER A 116 -2.64 -3.91 25.86
CA SER A 116 -3.41 -5.09 25.44
C SER A 116 -2.54 -6.33 25.27
N THR A 117 -1.41 -6.41 25.99
CA THR A 117 -0.52 -7.58 26.06
C THR A 117 0.01 -7.78 27.48
N THR A 118 0.41 -9.00 27.81
CA THR A 118 1.04 -9.36 29.08
C THR A 118 2.46 -8.81 29.23
N ASP A 119 3.20 -8.66 28.13
CA ASP A 119 4.55 -8.08 28.14
C ASP A 119 4.80 -7.18 26.92
N PRO A 120 4.66 -5.85 27.06
CA PRO A 120 4.92 -4.92 25.96
C PRO A 120 6.42 -4.73 25.67
N GLN A 121 7.33 -5.40 26.38
CA GLN A 121 8.76 -5.40 26.09
C GLN A 121 9.19 -6.58 25.21
N ASP A 122 8.34 -7.59 25.05
CA ASP A 122 8.60 -8.79 24.24
C ASP A 122 7.65 -8.84 23.03
N CYS A 123 7.92 -7.97 22.06
CA CYS A 123 7.26 -7.96 20.75
C CYS A 123 8.22 -8.43 19.66
N TRP A 124 7.63 -8.97 18.60
CA TRP A 124 8.30 -9.53 17.43
C TRP A 124 7.85 -8.79 16.19
N PHE A 125 8.78 -8.57 15.27
CA PHE A 125 8.59 -7.71 14.11
C PHE A 125 9.22 -8.34 12.87
N CYS A 126 8.42 -8.47 11.82
CA CYS A 126 8.90 -8.81 10.49
C CYS A 126 9.07 -7.54 9.66
N LEU A 127 10.14 -7.56 8.87
CA LEU A 127 10.48 -6.53 7.92
C LEU A 127 10.79 -7.19 6.59
N TRP A 128 10.20 -6.71 5.50
CA TRP A 128 10.40 -7.33 4.20
C TRP A 128 11.87 -7.23 3.75
N ASP A 129 12.45 -8.36 3.32
CA ASP A 129 13.86 -8.42 2.89
C ASP A 129 14.08 -7.72 1.53
N GLY A 130 13.00 -7.42 0.80
CA GLY A 130 13.04 -6.87 -0.56
C GLY A 130 12.98 -5.34 -0.68
N HIS A 131 13.03 -4.57 0.42
CA HIS A 131 13.03 -3.10 0.36
C HIS A 131 14.19 -2.49 -0.45
N GLY A 132 15.19 -3.29 -0.83
CA GLY A 132 16.21 -2.90 -1.79
C GLY A 132 17.26 -1.92 -1.26
N TRP A 133 17.39 -1.75 0.06
CA TRP A 133 18.42 -0.86 0.66
C TRP A 133 19.85 -1.26 0.30
N ASP A 134 20.06 -2.55 0.07
CA ASP A 134 21.31 -3.11 -0.44
C ASP A 134 21.58 -2.72 -1.89
N ASP A 135 20.56 -2.26 -2.64
CA ASP A 135 20.64 -1.89 -4.04
C ASP A 135 20.43 -0.40 -4.41
N ILE A 136 20.06 0.47 -3.46
CA ILE A 136 19.85 1.90 -3.71
C ILE A 136 21.14 2.56 -4.20
N ALA A 137 21.18 2.89 -5.50
CA ALA A 137 22.15 3.85 -6.02
C ALA A 137 21.73 5.24 -5.54
N ALA A 138 22.55 5.86 -4.69
CA ALA A 138 22.39 7.28 -4.42
C ALA A 138 22.69 8.04 -5.71
N TYR A 139 21.88 9.03 -6.04
CA TYR A 139 22.19 10.01 -7.08
C TYR A 139 22.12 11.40 -6.47
N HIS A 140 23.00 12.29 -6.91
CA HIS A 140 22.90 13.71 -6.57
C HIS A 140 22.84 14.54 -7.84
N ILE A 141 21.97 15.55 -7.80
CA ILE A 141 21.83 16.53 -8.87
C ILE A 141 22.82 17.66 -8.55
N THR A 142 23.76 17.91 -9.45
CA THR A 142 24.69 19.04 -9.36
C THR A 142 24.00 20.35 -9.70
N ASP A 143 24.60 21.49 -9.32
CA ASP A 143 24.04 22.83 -9.58
C ASP A 143 23.77 23.10 -11.07
N ASP A 144 24.42 22.36 -11.98
CA ASP A 144 24.22 22.42 -13.43
C ASP A 144 23.14 21.46 -13.96
N GLY A 145 22.43 20.75 -13.07
CA GLY A 145 21.37 19.80 -13.40
C GLY A 145 21.85 18.40 -13.77
N SER A 146 23.16 18.11 -13.72
CA SER A 146 23.67 16.77 -14.01
C SER A 146 23.34 15.77 -12.89
N VAL A 147 22.93 14.57 -13.24
CA VAL A 147 22.72 13.47 -12.29
C VAL A 147 24.01 12.67 -12.19
N LEU A 148 24.68 12.74 -11.03
CA LEU A 148 25.89 11.96 -10.77
C LEU A 148 25.60 10.84 -9.75
N PRO A 149 26.20 9.66 -9.92
CA PRO A 149 26.10 8.60 -8.92
C PRO A 149 26.81 9.04 -7.63
N GLY A 150 26.06 9.02 -6.53
CA GLY A 150 26.54 9.20 -5.17
C GLY A 150 27.14 7.94 -4.58
N ALA A 151 27.77 8.09 -3.41
CA ALA A 151 28.22 6.95 -2.62
C ALA A 151 27.00 6.12 -2.19
N ARG A 152 27.04 4.81 -2.43
CA ARG A 152 26.00 3.89 -1.96
C ARG A 152 25.93 3.98 -0.44
N PRO A 153 24.78 4.26 0.18
CA PRO A 153 24.66 4.14 1.62
C PRO A 153 24.97 2.69 2.02
N PRO A 154 25.61 2.47 3.18
CA PRO A 154 25.81 1.11 3.67
C PRO A 154 24.45 0.47 3.93
N ASP A 155 24.34 -0.83 3.64
CA ASP A 155 23.14 -1.61 3.98
C ASP A 155 22.83 -1.44 5.49
N PRO A 156 21.64 -0.96 5.87
CA PRO A 156 21.26 -0.77 7.27
C PRO A 156 21.09 -2.11 8.00
N VAL A 157 21.03 -3.22 7.28
CA VAL A 157 20.90 -4.57 7.83
C VAL A 157 22.30 -5.19 8.04
N PRO A 158 22.63 -5.69 9.24
CA PRO A 158 23.89 -6.39 9.48
C PRO A 158 24.08 -7.61 8.58
N ALA A 159 25.30 -7.84 8.11
CA ALA A 159 25.63 -8.95 7.21
C ALA A 159 25.19 -10.33 7.72
N TRP A 160 25.28 -10.57 9.04
CA TRP A 160 24.86 -11.84 9.63
C TRP A 160 23.34 -12.06 9.54
N VAL A 161 22.54 -10.98 9.63
CA VAL A 161 21.09 -11.02 9.42
C VAL A 161 20.81 -11.32 7.96
N ARG A 162 21.49 -10.63 7.02
CA ARG A 162 21.39 -10.92 5.59
C ARG A 162 21.75 -12.36 5.23
N SER A 163 22.71 -12.98 5.92
CA SER A 163 23.04 -14.40 5.71
C SER A 163 22.19 -15.39 6.52
N GLY A 164 21.33 -14.88 7.41
CA GLY A 164 20.56 -15.67 8.38
C GLY A 164 19.33 -16.36 7.80
N PRO A 165 18.51 -17.00 8.65
CA PRO A 165 17.21 -17.52 8.26
C PRO A 165 16.20 -16.40 7.98
N ARG A 166 15.09 -16.74 7.33
CA ARG A 166 13.97 -15.84 7.02
C ARG A 166 12.66 -16.36 7.56
N VAL A 167 11.80 -15.44 8.00
CA VAL A 167 10.38 -15.74 8.16
C VAL A 167 9.78 -15.77 6.75
N ARG A 168 9.35 -16.96 6.33
CA ARG A 168 8.75 -17.17 5.00
C ARG A 168 7.24 -17.12 5.12
N LEU A 169 6.64 -16.08 4.58
CA LEU A 169 5.19 -15.95 4.38
C LEU A 169 4.89 -16.15 2.89
N PRO A 170 3.62 -16.38 2.49
CA PRO A 170 3.28 -16.51 1.07
C PRO A 170 3.91 -15.37 0.24
N GLU A 171 4.75 -15.74 -0.73
CA GLU A 171 5.43 -14.85 -1.70
C GLU A 171 6.39 -13.77 -1.13
N ARG A 172 6.65 -13.76 0.18
CA ARG A 172 7.47 -12.73 0.84
C ARG A 172 8.37 -13.32 1.92
N ASP A 173 9.67 -13.06 1.79
CA ASP A 173 10.66 -13.35 2.81
C ASP A 173 10.91 -12.13 3.69
N HIS A 174 10.95 -12.35 5.01
CA HIS A 174 11.12 -11.29 5.99
C HIS A 174 12.31 -11.54 6.92
N LEU A 175 12.97 -10.44 7.28
CA LEU A 175 13.90 -10.33 8.39
C LEU A 175 13.11 -10.21 9.69
N LEU A 176 13.68 -10.72 10.79
CA LEU A 176 13.02 -10.76 12.10
C LEU A 176 13.82 -9.97 13.13
N TYR A 177 13.14 -9.15 13.90
CA TYR A 177 13.70 -8.52 15.10
C TYR A 177 12.69 -8.52 16.24
N THR A 178 13.18 -8.22 17.44
CA THR A 178 12.39 -8.17 18.67
C THR A 178 12.71 -6.91 19.48
N GLY A 179 11.80 -6.53 20.36
CA GLY A 179 11.96 -5.39 21.24
C GLY A 179 10.63 -4.96 21.85
N PRO A 180 10.59 -3.78 22.50
CA PRO A 180 9.35 -3.24 23.01
C PRO A 180 8.38 -2.87 21.88
N VAL A 181 7.10 -2.74 22.19
CA VAL A 181 6.05 -2.39 21.20
C VAL A 181 6.41 -1.14 20.37
N GLU A 182 7.10 -0.17 20.95
CA GLU A 182 7.56 1.05 20.27
C GLU A 182 8.64 0.80 19.20
N ALA A 183 9.24 -0.40 19.16
CA ALA A 183 10.26 -0.78 18.18
C ALA A 183 9.72 -0.92 16.74
N VAL A 184 8.40 -0.82 16.53
CA VAL A 184 7.78 -0.75 15.20
C VAL A 184 8.43 0.28 14.28
N SER A 185 8.89 1.41 14.83
CA SER A 185 9.53 2.51 14.09
C SER A 185 11.06 2.55 14.27
N ALA A 186 11.67 1.54 14.90
CA ALA A 186 13.06 1.63 15.33
C ALA A 186 14.08 1.32 14.23
N PHE A 187 13.69 0.57 13.19
CA PHE A 187 14.66 -0.02 12.27
C PHE A 187 15.31 1.02 11.34
N VAL A 188 14.56 1.81 10.56
CA VAL A 188 15.18 2.86 9.71
C VAL A 188 14.49 4.23 9.78
N PRO A 189 14.89 5.08 10.75
CA PRO A 189 14.49 6.46 10.87
C PRO A 189 14.63 7.26 9.58
N GLU A 190 15.73 7.05 8.85
CA GLU A 190 16.13 7.79 7.65
C GLU A 190 15.29 7.43 6.41
N HIS A 191 14.66 6.26 6.40
CA HIS A 191 13.85 5.77 5.27
C HIS A 191 12.36 5.74 5.56
N GLY A 192 11.91 6.29 6.70
CA GLY A 192 10.49 6.26 7.07
C GLY A 192 9.98 4.89 7.53
N GLN A 193 10.62 3.78 7.12
CA GLN A 193 10.12 2.41 7.20
C GLN A 193 9.78 1.93 8.63
N THR A 194 8.57 1.38 8.76
CA THR A 194 8.11 0.60 9.92
C THR A 194 8.11 -0.90 9.63
N ALA A 195 7.96 -1.74 10.66
CA ALA A 195 7.71 -3.16 10.49
C ALA A 195 6.47 -3.43 9.59
N ASN A 196 6.54 -4.47 8.76
CA ASN A 196 5.42 -4.93 7.95
C ASN A 196 4.47 -5.84 8.73
N LEU A 197 4.95 -6.56 9.73
CA LEU A 197 4.12 -7.40 10.58
C LEU A 197 4.68 -7.40 12.00
N TRP A 198 3.83 -7.31 13.01
CA TRP A 198 4.28 -7.27 14.40
C TRP A 198 3.22 -7.75 15.39
N TRP A 199 3.69 -8.42 16.44
CA TRP A 199 2.86 -9.08 17.46
C TRP A 199 3.63 -9.22 18.79
N PRO A 200 2.95 -9.30 19.93
CA PRO A 200 3.58 -9.62 21.21
C PRO A 200 3.80 -11.12 21.37
N ALA A 201 4.72 -11.53 22.24
CA ALA A 201 5.03 -12.95 22.46
C ALA A 201 3.83 -13.80 22.91
N ASP A 202 2.86 -13.19 23.60
CA ASP A 202 1.60 -13.83 24.01
C ASP A 202 0.53 -13.88 22.90
N ARG A 203 0.81 -13.27 21.73
CA ARG A 203 -0.06 -13.24 20.54
C ARG A 203 -1.46 -12.70 20.82
N SER A 204 -1.58 -11.76 21.76
CA SER A 204 -2.87 -11.14 22.08
C SER A 204 -3.43 -10.24 20.95
N TRP A 205 -2.55 -9.78 20.06
CA TRP A 205 -2.88 -9.02 18.86
C TRP A 205 -1.83 -9.24 17.76
N CYS A 206 -2.15 -8.82 16.54
CA CYS A 206 -1.24 -8.79 15.40
C CYS A 206 -1.54 -7.56 14.55
N VAL A 207 -0.52 -6.93 13.98
CA VAL A 207 -0.67 -5.79 13.06
C VAL A 207 0.13 -6.06 11.79
N ALA A 208 -0.47 -5.79 10.63
CA ALA A 208 0.10 -6.09 9.33
C ALA A 208 -0.06 -4.91 8.35
N THR A 209 1.03 -4.55 7.66
CA THR A 209 1.08 -3.58 6.56
C THR A 209 1.73 -4.28 5.37
N GLU A 210 0.92 -4.68 4.40
CA GLU A 210 1.41 -5.27 3.16
C GLU A 210 2.13 -4.21 2.31
N ILE A 211 3.16 -4.61 1.57
CA ILE A 211 4.11 -3.74 0.88
C ILE A 211 3.45 -2.87 -0.20
N ASP A 212 2.43 -3.39 -0.87
CA ASP A 212 1.73 -2.75 -1.97
C ASP A 212 0.44 -2.04 -1.50
N LEU A 213 0.20 -1.97 -0.18
CA LEU A 213 -1.00 -1.38 0.41
C LEU A 213 -0.72 -0.06 1.14
N GLY A 214 -1.56 0.93 0.84
CA GLY A 214 -1.68 2.20 1.57
C GLY A 214 -2.52 2.10 2.84
N GLU A 215 -2.55 0.95 3.50
CA GLU A 215 -3.32 0.70 4.71
C GLU A 215 -2.72 -0.40 5.59
N THR A 216 -3.08 -0.38 6.86
CA THR A 216 -2.63 -1.33 7.88
C THR A 216 -3.81 -2.06 8.50
N TYR A 217 -3.66 -3.35 8.77
CA TYR A 217 -4.65 -4.17 9.45
C TYR A 217 -4.23 -4.42 10.90
N LEU A 218 -5.23 -4.50 11.79
CA LEU A 218 -5.11 -4.89 13.18
C LEU A 218 -6.04 -6.08 13.44
N ALA A 219 -5.54 -7.11 14.11
CA ALA A 219 -6.29 -8.24 14.61
C ALA A 219 -6.09 -8.35 16.13
N GLY A 220 -7.16 -8.62 16.87
CA GLY A 220 -7.07 -8.68 18.33
C GLY A 220 -8.37 -9.11 19.01
N SER A 221 -8.43 -8.91 20.33
CA SER A 221 -9.69 -8.99 21.06
C SER A 221 -10.67 -7.91 20.59
N ARG A 222 -11.98 -8.15 20.75
CA ARG A 222 -13.00 -7.14 20.43
C ARG A 222 -12.80 -5.85 21.22
N PHE A 223 -12.45 -5.94 22.49
CA PHE A 223 -12.19 -4.78 23.33
C PHE A 223 -11.04 -3.92 22.79
N LEU A 224 -9.94 -4.55 22.35
CA LEU A 224 -8.82 -3.82 21.74
C LEU A 224 -9.25 -3.13 20.44
N VAL A 225 -9.94 -3.85 19.56
CA VAL A 225 -10.37 -3.28 18.27
C VAL A 225 -11.36 -2.13 18.48
N GLU A 226 -12.34 -2.26 19.37
CA GLU A 226 -13.27 -1.19 19.72
C GLU A 226 -12.54 0.06 20.26
N ARG A 227 -11.46 -0.12 21.04
CA ARG A 227 -10.64 1.00 21.50
C ARG A 227 -9.94 1.73 20.36
N VAL A 228 -9.39 1.00 19.39
CA VAL A 228 -8.73 1.60 18.22
C VAL A 228 -9.74 2.32 17.34
N LEU A 229 -10.91 1.73 17.09
CA LEU A 229 -12.01 2.36 16.34
C LEU A 229 -12.54 3.63 17.00
N ALA A 230 -12.44 3.74 18.33
CA ALA A 230 -12.90 4.91 19.08
C ALA A 230 -11.84 6.02 19.23
N ASP A 231 -10.56 5.74 18.96
CA ASP A 231 -9.48 6.73 19.13
C ASP A 231 -9.39 7.66 17.93
N ARG A 232 -9.83 8.90 18.11
CA ARG A 232 -9.87 9.94 17.06
C ARG A 232 -8.51 10.40 16.55
N ARG A 233 -7.40 9.97 17.16
CA ARG A 233 -6.06 10.22 16.63
C ARG A 233 -5.78 9.34 15.42
N LEU A 234 -6.46 8.20 15.31
CA LEU A 234 -6.39 7.27 14.18
C LEU A 234 -7.67 7.38 13.35
N GLU A 235 -7.57 7.04 12.07
CA GLU A 235 -8.73 6.76 11.23
C GLU A 235 -8.76 5.25 11.00
N ALA A 236 -9.81 4.60 11.47
CA ALA A 236 -9.90 3.16 11.50
C ALA A 236 -11.34 2.71 11.24
N PHE A 237 -11.48 1.59 10.53
CA PHE A 237 -12.75 1.01 10.16
C PHE A 237 -12.79 -0.47 10.56
N PRO A 238 -13.96 -1.00 10.97
CA PRO A 238 -14.11 -2.44 11.14
C PRO A 238 -13.90 -3.14 9.80
N THR A 239 -13.38 -4.36 9.84
CA THR A 239 -13.25 -5.21 8.65
C THR A 239 -13.49 -6.66 9.05
N ASP A 240 -14.04 -7.47 8.15
CA ASP A 240 -14.07 -8.92 8.31
C ASP A 240 -12.81 -9.54 7.69
N PRO A 241 -12.18 -10.55 8.29
CA PRO A 241 -11.04 -11.22 7.69
C PRO A 241 -11.37 -11.87 6.32
N GLN A 242 -12.63 -12.25 6.08
CA GLN A 242 -13.07 -12.81 4.79
C GLN A 242 -13.37 -11.74 3.73
N ASP A 243 -13.35 -10.47 4.11
CA ASP A 243 -13.58 -9.39 3.17
C ASP A 243 -12.49 -9.35 2.10
N GLU A 244 -12.90 -9.12 0.86
CA GLU A 244 -11.96 -8.70 -0.18
C GLU A 244 -11.36 -7.34 0.21
N ILE A 245 -10.05 -7.23 0.04
CA ILE A 245 -9.31 -5.98 0.18
C ILE A 245 -9.81 -5.04 -0.91
N PRO A 246 -10.22 -3.80 -0.59
CA PRO A 246 -10.70 -2.83 -1.57
C PRO A 246 -9.52 -2.26 -2.37
N LEU A 247 -8.86 -3.12 -3.14
CA LEU A 247 -7.73 -2.78 -3.99
C LEU A 247 -8.21 -1.87 -5.11
N ARG A 248 -7.82 -0.59 -5.03
CA ARG A 248 -7.81 0.30 -6.20
C ARG A 248 -9.19 0.42 -6.87
N THR A 249 -10.27 0.28 -6.10
CA THR A 249 -11.64 0.40 -6.58
C THR A 249 -11.87 1.79 -7.16
N LEU A 250 -12.42 1.86 -8.37
CA LEU A 250 -12.75 3.12 -9.00
C LEU A 250 -14.20 3.51 -8.67
N PRO A 251 -14.52 4.82 -8.61
CA PRO A 251 -15.89 5.30 -8.59
C PRO A 251 -16.71 4.72 -9.75
N GLU A 252 -18.01 4.46 -9.54
CA GLU A 252 -18.89 3.85 -10.54
C GLU A 252 -18.86 4.58 -11.90
N TRP A 253 -18.77 5.91 -11.88
CA TRP A 253 -18.71 6.70 -13.11
C TRP A 253 -17.42 6.44 -13.90
N LEU A 254 -16.29 6.22 -13.23
CA LEU A 254 -15.03 5.87 -13.87
C LEU A 254 -15.03 4.44 -14.39
N VAL A 255 -15.69 3.51 -13.70
CA VAL A 255 -15.90 2.15 -14.22
C VAL A 255 -16.62 2.19 -15.57
N ALA A 256 -17.66 3.03 -15.69
CA ALA A 256 -18.37 3.22 -16.95
C ALA A 256 -17.49 3.87 -18.03
N GLU A 257 -16.65 4.86 -17.68
CA GLU A 257 -15.70 5.45 -18.63
C GLU A 257 -14.62 4.47 -19.09
N VAL A 258 -14.15 3.58 -18.20
CA VAL A 258 -13.24 2.48 -18.57
C VAL A 258 -13.91 1.54 -19.58
N ASP A 259 -15.16 1.15 -19.35
CA ASP A 259 -15.90 0.31 -20.29
C ASP A 259 -16.06 0.97 -21.66
N ASN A 260 -16.38 2.27 -21.70
CA ASN A 260 -16.44 3.05 -22.94
C ASN A 260 -15.07 3.10 -23.64
N ALA A 261 -13.99 3.35 -22.91
CA ALA A 261 -12.64 3.40 -23.45
C ALA A 261 -12.19 2.04 -24.02
N VAL A 262 -12.59 0.92 -23.43
CA VAL A 262 -12.33 -0.42 -23.99
C VAL A 262 -13.03 -0.60 -25.35
N ILE A 263 -14.26 -0.11 -25.50
CA ILE A 263 -14.97 -0.13 -26.78
C ILE A 263 -14.22 0.70 -27.83
N GLU A 264 -13.74 1.88 -27.45
CA GLU A 264 -12.95 2.75 -28.34
C GLU A 264 -11.61 2.11 -28.74
N LEU A 265 -10.89 1.50 -27.79
CA LEU A 265 -9.64 0.78 -28.05
C LEU A 265 -9.83 -0.35 -29.06
N LEU A 266 -10.88 -1.17 -28.88
CA LEU A 266 -11.16 -2.29 -29.79
C LEU A 266 -11.63 -1.80 -31.17
N GLY A 267 -12.29 -0.65 -31.25
CA GLY A 267 -12.82 -0.11 -32.50
C GLY A 267 -11.84 0.75 -33.30
N ARG A 268 -10.98 1.53 -32.63
CA ARG A 268 -10.11 2.56 -33.24
C ARG A 268 -8.63 2.40 -32.90
N GLY A 269 -8.29 1.55 -31.94
CA GLY A 269 -6.91 1.34 -31.47
C GLY A 269 -6.41 2.39 -30.49
N GLU A 270 -7.25 3.34 -30.05
CA GLU A 270 -6.87 4.42 -29.14
C GLU A 270 -8.08 4.87 -28.32
N ALA A 271 -7.85 5.23 -27.05
CA ALA A 271 -8.86 5.82 -26.17
C ALA A 271 -8.21 6.79 -25.18
N ARG A 272 -9.00 7.74 -24.67
CA ARG A 272 -8.58 8.69 -23.64
C ARG A 272 -9.68 8.87 -22.60
N ILE A 273 -9.32 8.72 -21.33
CA ILE A 273 -10.17 9.07 -20.18
C ILE A 273 -9.60 10.34 -19.57
N THR A 274 -10.43 11.34 -19.34
CA THR A 274 -10.03 12.60 -18.70
C THR A 274 -10.78 12.76 -17.39
N THR A 275 -10.06 13.07 -16.32
CA THR A 275 -10.58 13.31 -14.98
C THR A 275 -10.13 14.70 -14.50
N PRO A 276 -10.70 15.21 -13.41
CA PRO A 276 -10.17 16.41 -12.74
C PRO A 276 -8.70 16.31 -12.32
N CYS A 277 -8.20 15.09 -12.07
CA CYS A 277 -6.86 14.83 -11.55
C CYS A 277 -5.82 14.53 -12.64
N GLY A 278 -6.23 14.40 -13.90
CA GLY A 278 -5.34 14.11 -15.02
C GLY A 278 -6.03 13.36 -16.14
N SER A 279 -5.24 12.78 -17.05
CA SER A 279 -5.79 11.96 -18.13
C SER A 279 -5.02 10.67 -18.32
N VAL A 280 -5.76 9.61 -18.68
CA VAL A 280 -5.20 8.32 -19.08
C VAL A 280 -5.41 8.16 -20.58
N HIS A 281 -4.34 7.89 -21.27
CA HIS A 281 -4.32 7.65 -22.69
C HIS A 281 -3.87 6.22 -22.95
N ALA A 282 -4.57 5.51 -23.83
CA ALA A 282 -4.26 4.13 -24.13
C ALA A 282 -4.27 3.89 -25.64
N ARG A 283 -3.36 3.02 -26.10
CA ARG A 283 -3.29 2.57 -27.49
C ARG A 283 -3.19 1.06 -27.57
N LEU A 284 -3.92 0.46 -28.49
CA LEU A 284 -3.85 -0.95 -28.83
C LEU A 284 -3.40 -1.09 -30.27
N GLU A 285 -2.18 -1.59 -30.46
CA GLU A 285 -1.65 -1.90 -31.78
C GLU A 285 -2.07 -3.33 -32.18
N PRO A 286 -2.57 -3.54 -33.41
CA PRO A 286 -3.04 -4.84 -33.86
C PRO A 286 -1.90 -5.85 -33.89
N ALA A 287 -2.24 -7.12 -33.71
CA ALA A 287 -1.27 -8.19 -33.86
C ALA A 287 -0.75 -8.26 -35.31
N GLY A 288 0.56 -8.42 -35.44
CA GLY A 288 1.14 -8.94 -36.68
C GLY A 288 0.77 -10.41 -36.89
N GLU A 289 1.54 -11.13 -37.71
CA GLU A 289 1.32 -12.57 -37.99
C GLU A 289 1.35 -13.48 -36.73
N SER A 290 1.83 -12.97 -35.59
CA SER A 290 1.97 -13.68 -34.33
C SER A 290 0.68 -13.81 -33.49
N GLY A 291 -0.39 -13.08 -33.83
CA GLY A 291 -1.61 -13.06 -33.02
C GLY A 291 -1.47 -12.35 -31.66
N ARG A 292 -0.36 -11.63 -31.42
CA ARG A 292 -0.12 -10.82 -30.21
C ARG A 292 -0.10 -9.33 -30.51
N GLY A 293 -0.98 -8.57 -29.83
CA GLY A 293 -1.04 -7.11 -29.91
C GLY A 293 -0.18 -6.43 -28.84
N ARG A 294 0.15 -5.16 -29.04
CA ARG A 294 0.85 -4.34 -28.05
C ARG A 294 -0.12 -3.32 -27.46
N PHE A 295 -0.23 -3.30 -26.15
CA PHE A 295 -1.08 -2.41 -25.41
C PHE A 295 -0.23 -1.43 -24.61
N PHE A 296 -0.49 -0.13 -24.83
CA PHE A 296 0.19 0.97 -24.17
C PHE A 296 -0.80 1.73 -23.33
N VAL A 297 -0.41 2.08 -22.12
CA VAL A 297 -1.15 3.01 -21.26
C VAL A 297 -0.17 4.06 -20.78
N SER A 298 -0.55 5.33 -20.88
CA SER A 298 0.18 6.46 -20.32
C SER A 298 -0.76 7.36 -19.56
N CYS A 299 -0.38 7.77 -18.36
CA CYS A 299 -1.08 8.77 -17.59
C CYS A 299 -0.28 10.08 -17.54
N GLU A 300 -1.01 11.17 -17.51
CA GLU A 300 -0.51 12.52 -17.32
C GLU A 300 -1.34 13.11 -16.19
N ASP A 301 -0.73 13.22 -15.00
CA ASP A 301 -1.36 13.82 -13.83
C ASP A 301 -1.52 15.35 -14.02
N ALA A 302 -2.18 16.01 -13.07
CA ALA A 302 -2.33 17.46 -13.08
C ALA A 302 -0.98 18.22 -13.02
N SER A 303 0.11 17.55 -12.60
CA SER A 303 1.46 18.12 -12.52
C SER A 303 2.28 17.97 -13.82
N GLY A 304 1.80 17.15 -14.76
CA GLY A 304 2.47 16.81 -16.02
C GLY A 304 3.52 15.70 -15.90
N SER A 305 3.51 14.92 -14.82
CA SER A 305 4.42 13.79 -14.60
C SER A 305 3.92 12.56 -15.39
N PRO A 306 4.68 12.07 -16.39
CA PRO A 306 4.23 10.96 -17.20
C PRO A 306 4.61 9.63 -16.57
N ALA A 307 3.62 8.76 -16.32
CA ALA A 307 3.84 7.34 -16.12
C ALA A 307 3.31 6.56 -17.34
N SER A 308 4.05 5.56 -17.80
CA SER A 308 3.67 4.76 -18.96
C SER A 308 4.04 3.30 -18.79
N GLY A 309 3.15 2.41 -19.22
CA GLY A 309 3.34 0.97 -19.24
C GLY A 309 3.09 0.39 -20.64
N GLU A 310 3.79 -0.69 -20.95
CA GLU A 310 3.57 -1.49 -22.15
C GLU A 310 3.34 -2.95 -21.76
N GLN A 311 2.36 -3.59 -22.39
CA GLN A 311 2.08 -5.01 -22.25
C GLN A 311 1.88 -5.66 -23.62
N THR A 312 2.34 -6.91 -23.75
CA THR A 312 1.99 -7.76 -24.90
C THR A 312 0.77 -8.59 -24.52
N LEU A 313 -0.29 -8.51 -25.32
CA LEU A 313 -1.55 -9.22 -25.05
C LEU A 313 -1.83 -10.24 -26.15
N ASP A 314 -2.40 -11.38 -25.75
CA ASP A 314 -3.05 -12.27 -26.70
C ASP A 314 -4.36 -11.62 -27.14
N ILE A 315 -4.59 -11.53 -28.46
CA ILE A 315 -5.82 -10.93 -29.02
C ILE A 315 -6.80 -11.97 -29.55
N SER A 316 -6.51 -13.26 -29.36
CA SER A 316 -7.36 -14.36 -29.85
C SER A 316 -8.56 -14.64 -28.96
N ASP A 317 -8.47 -14.34 -27.66
CA ASP A 317 -9.57 -14.41 -26.70
C ASP A 317 -10.09 -13.01 -26.40
N GLU A 318 -11.29 -12.69 -26.88
CA GLU A 318 -11.89 -11.36 -26.71
C GLU A 318 -12.26 -11.07 -25.25
N GLU A 319 -12.66 -12.08 -24.47
CA GLU A 319 -13.06 -11.89 -23.08
C GLU A 319 -11.83 -11.60 -22.21
N GLU A 320 -10.77 -12.39 -22.40
CA GLU A 320 -9.49 -12.15 -21.72
C GLU A 320 -8.88 -10.81 -22.14
N LEU A 321 -8.90 -10.48 -23.45
CA LEU A 321 -8.41 -9.19 -23.94
C LEU A 321 -9.15 -8.02 -23.28
N ARG A 322 -10.49 -8.06 -23.24
CA ARG A 322 -11.30 -7.02 -22.57
C ARG A 322 -10.93 -6.89 -21.10
N ALA A 323 -10.77 -8.00 -20.38
CA ALA A 323 -10.37 -7.98 -18.98
C ALA A 323 -8.99 -7.33 -18.78
N ARG A 324 -8.01 -7.64 -19.65
CA ARG A 324 -6.66 -7.05 -19.60
C ARG A 324 -6.66 -5.55 -19.92
N LEU A 325 -7.45 -5.13 -20.92
CA LEU A 325 -7.59 -3.70 -21.27
C LEU A 325 -8.22 -2.90 -20.13
N ARG A 326 -9.29 -3.42 -19.51
CA ARG A 326 -9.89 -2.83 -18.31
C ARG A 326 -8.88 -2.69 -17.19
N ALA A 327 -8.16 -3.77 -16.87
CA ALA A 327 -7.18 -3.77 -15.79
C ALA A 327 -6.09 -2.71 -16.00
N GLY A 328 -5.57 -2.56 -17.23
CA GLY A 328 -4.55 -1.55 -17.52
C GLY A 328 -5.06 -0.11 -17.51
N LEU A 329 -6.29 0.14 -18.00
CA LEU A 329 -6.92 1.46 -17.90
C LEU A 329 -7.20 1.83 -16.44
N SER A 330 -7.75 0.90 -15.65
CA SER A 330 -8.00 1.12 -14.22
C SER A 330 -6.69 1.37 -13.46
N ALA A 331 -5.64 0.61 -13.76
CA ALA A 331 -4.31 0.87 -13.18
C ALA A 331 -3.84 2.29 -13.51
N GLY A 332 -3.93 2.71 -14.78
CA GLY A 332 -3.55 4.08 -15.17
C GLY A 332 -4.36 5.17 -14.46
N LEU A 333 -5.64 4.94 -14.16
CA LEU A 333 -6.47 5.88 -13.41
C LEU A 333 -6.07 5.97 -11.94
N VAL A 334 -5.69 4.83 -11.34
CA VAL A 334 -5.20 4.77 -9.95
C VAL A 334 -3.87 5.50 -9.81
N GLU A 335 -2.99 5.41 -10.81
CA GLU A 335 -1.71 6.14 -10.84
C GLU A 335 -1.89 7.67 -10.87
N LEU A 336 -3.08 8.21 -11.19
CA LEU A 336 -3.34 9.66 -11.11
C LEU A 336 -3.39 10.19 -9.67
N VAL A 337 -3.52 9.30 -8.68
CA VAL A 337 -3.67 9.64 -7.26
C VAL A 337 -2.77 8.76 -6.39
N ARG A 338 -1.69 8.23 -6.97
CA ARG A 338 -0.72 7.36 -6.29
C ARG A 338 0.52 8.13 -5.86
#